data_AF-A0A7L4ZB65-F1
#
_entry.id   AF-A0A7L4ZB65-F1
#
_cell.length_a   1.000
_cell.length_b   1.000
_cell.length_c   1.000
_cell.angle_alpha   90.00
_cell.angle_beta   90.00
_cell.angle_gamma   90.00
#
_symmetry.space_group_name_H-M   'P 1'
#
loop_
_entity.id
_entity.type
_entity.pdbx_description
1 polymer ?
#
loop_
_entity_poly.entity_id
_entity_poly.type
_entity_poly.pdbx_seq_one_letter_code
_entity_poly.pdbx_strand_id
1 'polypeptide(L)'
;MPISPWRALSPDNGDHYLAFERRFRYVVEDPEHTWRRVWIPTVIACPVCEADTGLRLAYMSGVDAVVEAACPVGHTWVETRVDVSQWMAYCRFRAGSQEFDWLWLIEAGFGEEPPPPIDYAKELRTAAGEVAKYGKRKAKAKVRREVRKVKKKVRNEAMRPVAAVLRTAWAMQSGGVEPVKASRRRPAPKPPKTPPVSAYRKAYGVQAPEKGPKCLACEDSGQITAPGISVPCTECDGPAAAALAAAERRAERARQGKDERRPATSK
;
A
#
# COMPACT_ATOMS: atom_id res chain seq x y z
N MET A 1 -8.41 -39.36 18.39
CA MET A 1 -9.52 -38.53 18.91
C MET A 1 -9.83 -37.45 17.87
N PRO A 2 -11.09 -37.07 17.63
CA PRO A 2 -11.41 -36.01 16.67
C PRO A 2 -11.00 -34.67 17.28
N ILE A 3 -9.91 -34.09 16.79
CA ILE A 3 -9.47 -32.76 17.22
C ILE A 3 -10.49 -31.76 16.66
N SER A 4 -11.31 -31.21 17.56
CA SER A 4 -12.30 -30.14 17.32
C SER A 4 -11.71 -29.02 16.45
N PRO A 5 -12.50 -28.35 15.58
CA PRO A 5 -11.96 -27.36 14.67
C PRO A 5 -11.38 -26.15 15.42
N TRP A 6 -10.06 -26.05 15.40
CA TRP A 6 -9.33 -24.80 15.58
C TRP A 6 -9.71 -23.92 14.38
N ARG A 7 -10.09 -22.67 14.63
CA ARG A 7 -10.89 -21.79 13.75
C ARG A 7 -10.38 -21.71 12.30
N ALA A 8 -11.26 -21.31 11.38
CA ALA A 8 -10.91 -21.09 9.98
C ALA A 8 -9.89 -19.94 9.81
N LEU A 9 -8.96 -20.10 8.85
CA LEU A 9 -7.96 -19.09 8.48
C LEU A 9 -8.65 -17.79 7.99
N SER A 10 -8.42 -16.66 8.67
CA SER A 10 -8.95 -15.35 8.27
C SER A 10 -7.87 -14.25 8.40
N PRO A 11 -7.18 -13.91 7.31
CA PRO A 11 -6.07 -12.96 7.35
C PRO A 11 -6.49 -11.53 7.70
N ASP A 12 -7.75 -11.17 7.44
CA ASP A 12 -8.31 -9.84 7.73
C ASP A 12 -8.73 -9.68 9.20
N ASN A 13 -9.10 -10.79 9.86
CA ASN A 13 -9.57 -10.80 11.24
C ASN A 13 -8.43 -11.06 12.26
N GLY A 14 -7.21 -11.29 11.77
CA GLY A 14 -6.05 -11.63 12.61
C GLY A 14 -6.02 -13.08 13.10
N ASP A 15 -6.87 -13.96 12.55
CA ASP A 15 -6.88 -15.39 12.88
C ASP A 15 -5.97 -16.15 11.90
N HIS A 16 -4.81 -16.60 12.38
CA HIS A 16 -3.78 -17.27 11.57
C HIS A 16 -3.49 -18.68 12.09
N TYR A 17 -4.04 -19.69 11.43
CA TYR A 17 -3.81 -21.10 11.76
C TYR A 17 -3.53 -21.88 10.48
N LEU A 18 -2.49 -22.71 10.49
CA LEU A 18 -2.21 -23.65 9.40
C LEU A 18 -1.85 -25.02 9.96
N ALA A 19 -2.32 -26.05 9.27
CA ALA A 19 -1.90 -27.42 9.47
C ALA A 19 -0.85 -27.79 8.42
N PHE A 20 0.24 -28.38 8.89
CA PHE A 20 1.38 -28.78 8.10
C PHE A 20 1.50 -30.30 8.14
N GLU A 21 1.23 -30.95 7.02
CA GLU A 21 1.51 -32.38 6.87
C GLU A 21 3.02 -32.64 6.74
N ARG A 22 3.76 -31.62 6.32
CA ARG A 22 5.19 -31.66 6.03
C ARG A 22 6.01 -31.01 7.15
N ARG A 23 7.33 -31.14 7.05
CA ARG A 23 8.26 -30.48 7.95
C ARG A 23 8.14 -28.97 7.79
N PHE A 24 7.96 -28.28 8.91
CA PHE A 24 7.96 -26.83 8.94
C PHE A 24 9.31 -26.31 9.42
N ARG A 25 9.87 -25.31 8.73
CA ARG A 25 11.12 -24.65 9.10
C ARG A 25 10.89 -23.19 9.45
N TYR A 26 11.55 -22.74 10.50
CA TYR A 26 11.69 -21.32 10.84
C TYR A 26 13.10 -20.85 10.49
N VAL A 27 13.31 -19.54 10.33
CA VAL A 27 14.63 -19.00 10.02
C VAL A 27 15.20 -18.25 11.22
N VAL A 28 16.48 -18.47 11.47
CA VAL A 28 17.26 -17.79 12.50
C VAL A 28 18.40 -17.04 11.82
N GLU A 29 18.69 -15.82 12.27
CA GLU A 29 19.87 -15.08 11.81
C GLU A 29 21.13 -15.79 12.33
N ASP A 30 22.06 -16.09 11.43
CA ASP A 30 23.32 -16.73 11.77
C ASP A 30 24.16 -15.81 12.66
N PRO A 31 24.42 -16.18 13.93
CA PRO A 31 25.17 -15.33 14.85
C PRO A 31 26.66 -15.23 14.49
N GLU A 32 27.20 -16.14 13.67
CA GLU A 32 28.63 -16.19 13.35
C GLU A 32 29.02 -15.28 12.16
N HIS A 33 28.05 -14.82 11.37
CA HIS A 33 28.30 -13.99 10.18
C HIS A 33 28.14 -12.49 10.47
N THR A 34 29.26 -11.77 10.56
CA THR A 34 29.27 -10.33 10.94
C THR A 34 29.08 -9.35 9.78
N TRP A 35 29.24 -9.77 8.52
CA TRP A 35 29.25 -8.85 7.36
C TRP A 35 28.06 -8.97 6.41
N ARG A 36 27.34 -10.09 6.44
CA ARG A 36 26.12 -10.31 5.67
C ARG A 36 25.14 -11.08 6.52
N ARG A 37 23.88 -10.65 6.57
CA ARG A 37 22.81 -11.41 7.22
C ARG A 37 22.61 -12.72 6.46
N VAL A 38 22.92 -13.82 7.12
CA VAL A 38 22.65 -15.19 6.63
C VAL A 38 21.52 -15.76 7.48
N TRP A 39 20.56 -16.42 6.84
CA TRP A 39 19.42 -17.04 7.51
C TRP A 39 19.58 -18.56 7.49
N ILE A 40 19.51 -19.18 8.66
CA ILE A 40 19.62 -20.63 8.82
C ILE A 40 18.21 -21.21 9.00
N PRO A 41 17.73 -22.05 8.08
CA PRO A 41 16.44 -22.71 8.22
C PRO A 41 16.55 -23.86 9.21
N THR A 42 15.77 -23.79 10.29
CA THR A 42 15.76 -24.76 11.40
C THR A 42 14.40 -25.46 11.46
N VAL A 43 14.39 -26.78 11.64
CA VAL A 43 13.17 -27.58 11.68
C VAL A 43 12.48 -27.43 13.03
N ILE A 44 11.16 -27.20 13.00
CA ILE A 44 10.32 -27.31 14.20
C ILE A 44 10.05 -28.79 14.46
N ALA A 45 10.30 -29.23 15.68
CA ALA A 45 9.97 -30.57 16.15
C ALA A 45 9.30 -30.48 17.52
N CYS A 46 8.42 -31.44 17.81
CA CYS A 46 7.80 -31.54 19.12
C CYS A 46 8.87 -31.78 20.20
N PRO A 47 8.93 -30.98 21.28
CA PRO A 47 9.94 -31.14 22.32
C PRO A 47 9.76 -32.43 23.14
N VAL A 48 8.59 -33.07 23.06
CA VAL A 48 8.27 -34.28 23.84
C VAL A 48 8.49 -35.56 23.03
N CYS A 49 8.01 -35.61 21.80
CA CYS A 49 8.05 -36.83 20.98
C CYS A 49 8.87 -36.70 19.70
N GLU A 50 9.56 -35.56 19.51
CA GLU A 50 10.42 -35.27 18.36
C GLU A 50 9.73 -35.36 16.99
N ALA A 51 8.39 -35.40 16.98
CA ALA A 51 7.61 -35.37 15.76
C ALA A 51 7.82 -34.03 15.03
N ASP A 52 8.28 -34.12 13.80
CA ASP A 52 8.65 -33.00 12.92
C ASP A 52 7.64 -32.78 11.78
N THR A 53 6.58 -33.60 11.73
CA THR A 53 5.56 -33.65 10.67
C THR A 53 4.16 -33.71 11.28
N GLY A 54 3.15 -33.35 10.48
CA GLY A 54 1.76 -33.27 10.97
C GLY A 54 1.56 -32.16 12.01
N LEU A 55 2.46 -31.18 12.04
CA LEU A 55 2.44 -30.08 12.98
C LEU A 55 1.34 -29.10 12.64
N ARG A 56 0.76 -28.47 13.65
CA ARG A 56 -0.23 -27.41 13.48
C ARG A 56 0.28 -26.18 14.20
N LEU A 57 0.34 -25.04 13.52
CA LEU A 57 0.77 -23.77 14.11
C LEU A 57 -0.41 -22.80 14.11
N ALA A 58 -0.63 -22.15 15.25
CA ALA A 58 -1.71 -21.20 15.48
C ALA A 58 -1.16 -19.90 16.07
N TYR A 59 -1.65 -18.77 15.57
CA TYR A 59 -1.45 -17.48 16.19
C TYR A 59 -2.46 -17.30 17.32
N MET A 60 -1.96 -17.08 18.54
CA MET A 60 -2.78 -16.71 19.67
C MET A 60 -2.65 -15.22 19.94
N SER A 61 -3.75 -14.49 19.77
CA SER A 61 -3.86 -13.09 20.18
C SER A 61 -4.24 -13.01 21.66
N GLY A 62 -3.27 -12.67 22.50
CA GLY A 62 -3.43 -12.48 23.94
C GLY A 62 -2.65 -11.26 24.43
N VAL A 63 -2.21 -11.29 25.69
CA VAL A 63 -1.30 -10.28 26.26
C VAL A 63 0.06 -10.32 25.55
N ASP A 64 0.52 -11.52 25.21
CA ASP A 64 1.68 -11.77 24.38
C ASP A 64 1.24 -12.49 23.11
N ALA A 65 1.52 -11.89 21.96
CA ALA A 65 1.22 -12.49 20.68
C ALA A 65 2.24 -13.62 20.44
N VAL A 66 1.77 -14.87 20.34
CA VAL A 66 2.64 -16.04 20.23
C VAL A 66 2.14 -17.04 19.20
N VAL A 67 3.06 -17.86 18.69
CA VAL A 67 2.75 -19.01 17.84
C VAL A 67 2.68 -20.26 18.73
N GLU A 68 1.50 -20.86 18.84
CA GLU A 68 1.30 -22.15 19.49
C GLU A 68 1.46 -23.26 18.46
N ALA A 69 2.28 -24.25 18.78
CA ALA A 69 2.50 -25.44 17.98
C ALA A 69 1.83 -26.66 18.63
N ALA A 70 1.24 -27.52 17.82
CA ALA A 70 0.63 -28.77 18.25
C ALA A 70 1.10 -29.94 17.38
N CYS A 71 1.50 -31.04 18.02
CA CYS A 71 1.91 -32.26 17.33
C CYS A 71 0.71 -33.20 17.09
N PRO A 72 0.82 -34.19 16.19
CA PRO A 72 -0.29 -35.11 15.89
C PRO A 72 -0.72 -35.98 17.08
N VAL A 73 0.16 -36.16 18.07
CA VAL A 73 -0.12 -36.89 19.32
C VAL A 73 -0.96 -36.05 20.30
N GLY A 74 -1.02 -34.73 20.10
CA GLY A 74 -1.81 -33.80 20.90
C GLY A 74 -1.01 -33.00 21.94
N HIS A 75 0.32 -33.06 21.92
CA HIS A 75 1.13 -32.13 22.72
C HIS A 75 1.05 -30.74 22.11
N THR A 76 0.78 -29.74 22.95
CA THR A 76 0.81 -28.32 22.58
C THR A 76 1.94 -27.61 23.31
N TRP A 77 2.60 -26.68 22.64
CA TRP A 77 3.63 -25.83 23.23
C TRP A 77 3.65 -24.47 22.55
N VAL A 78 4.17 -23.47 23.26
CA VAL A 78 4.41 -22.15 22.67
C VAL A 78 5.77 -22.18 21.98
N GLU A 79 5.80 -21.91 20.68
CA GLU A 79 7.01 -21.85 19.88
C GLU A 79 7.49 -20.40 19.79
N THR A 80 8.30 -19.99 20.76
CA THR A 80 8.83 -18.62 20.86
C THR A 80 9.91 -18.32 19.82
N ARG A 81 10.46 -19.35 19.17
CA ARG A 81 11.51 -19.19 18.15
C ARG A 81 10.94 -18.75 16.80
N VAL A 82 9.65 -18.98 16.56
CA VAL A 82 8.97 -18.49 15.37
C VAL A 82 8.56 -17.05 15.62
N ASP A 83 9.21 -16.14 14.90
CA ASP A 83 8.81 -14.75 14.94
C ASP A 83 7.39 -14.57 14.40
N VAL A 84 6.56 -13.85 15.16
CA VAL A 84 5.15 -13.62 14.85
C VAL A 84 5.00 -12.91 13.51
N SER A 85 5.85 -11.92 13.20
CA SER A 85 5.75 -11.18 11.94
C SER A 85 6.06 -12.08 10.74
N GLN A 86 7.05 -12.97 10.87
CA GLN A 86 7.38 -13.97 9.86
C GLN A 86 6.24 -14.97 9.65
N TRP A 87 5.62 -15.44 10.75
CA TRP A 87 4.45 -16.30 10.71
C TRP A 87 3.26 -15.65 10.00
N MET A 88 2.96 -14.39 10.34
CA MET A 88 1.88 -13.61 9.75
C MET A 88 2.11 -13.38 8.25
N ALA A 89 3.34 -13.03 7.87
CA ALA A 89 3.74 -12.86 6.47
C ALA A 89 3.57 -14.17 5.68
N TYR A 90 4.00 -15.30 6.24
CA TYR A 90 3.83 -16.61 5.62
C TYR A 90 2.35 -17.00 5.47
N CYS A 91 1.52 -16.71 6.48
CA CYS A 91 0.07 -16.96 6.39
C CYS A 91 -0.60 -16.11 5.31
N ARG A 92 -0.22 -14.83 5.18
CA ARG A 92 -0.70 -13.95 4.11
C ARG A 92 -0.27 -14.44 2.72
N PHE A 93 0.98 -14.90 2.61
CA PHE A 93 1.49 -15.52 1.39
C PHE A 93 0.66 -16.75 1.00
N ARG A 94 0.42 -17.68 1.95
CA ARG A 94 -0.46 -18.86 1.75
C ARG A 94 -1.88 -18.48 1.34
N ALA A 95 -2.38 -17.33 1.79
CA ALA A 95 -3.70 -16.80 1.42
C ALA A 95 -3.73 -16.03 0.07
N GLY A 96 -2.61 -15.97 -0.66
CA GLY A 96 -2.51 -15.30 -1.96
C GLY A 96 -2.27 -13.78 -1.89
N SER A 97 -2.04 -13.22 -0.70
CA SER A 97 -1.65 -11.82 -0.52
C SER A 97 -0.12 -11.73 -0.56
N GLN A 98 0.43 -11.64 -1.77
CA GLN A 98 1.87 -11.56 -1.98
C GLN A 98 2.36 -10.11 -1.84
N GLU A 99 3.05 -9.85 -0.74
CA GLU A 99 3.84 -8.64 -0.53
C GLU A 99 5.30 -8.95 -0.92
N PHE A 100 5.85 -8.22 -1.90
CA PHE A 100 7.19 -8.50 -2.44
C PHE A 100 8.30 -8.48 -1.38
N ASP A 101 8.14 -7.64 -0.35
CA ASP A 101 9.11 -7.45 0.72
C ASP A 101 9.25 -8.68 1.64
N TRP A 102 8.39 -9.70 1.51
CA TRP A 102 8.43 -10.93 2.31
C TRP A 102 8.76 -12.19 1.52
N LEU A 103 9.03 -12.08 0.21
CA LEU A 103 9.45 -13.22 -0.62
C LEU A 103 10.77 -13.82 -0.13
N TRP A 104 11.65 -13.00 0.45
CA TRP A 104 12.93 -13.45 1.00
C TRP A 104 12.76 -14.48 2.11
N LEU A 105 11.64 -14.49 2.87
CA LEU A 105 11.40 -15.49 3.92
C LEU A 105 11.35 -16.91 3.33
N ILE A 106 10.67 -17.05 2.19
CA ILE A 106 10.55 -18.32 1.49
C ILE A 106 11.89 -18.70 0.86
N GLU A 107 12.60 -17.73 0.28
CA GLU A 107 13.96 -17.95 -0.26
C GLU A 107 14.96 -18.36 0.83
N ALA A 108 14.80 -17.84 2.05
CA ALA A 108 15.57 -18.20 3.23
C ALA A 108 15.18 -19.57 3.82
N GLY A 109 14.12 -20.21 3.29
CA GLY A 109 13.68 -21.54 3.72
C GLY A 109 12.66 -21.55 4.85
N PHE A 110 11.97 -20.43 5.13
CA PHE A 110 10.85 -20.39 6.06
C PHE A 110 9.60 -21.03 5.44
N GLY A 111 9.02 -22.01 6.12
CA GLY A 111 7.79 -22.70 5.70
C GLY A 111 7.94 -24.21 5.54
N GLU A 112 7.02 -24.80 4.78
CA GLU A 112 6.98 -26.25 4.51
C GLU A 112 8.08 -26.70 3.53
N GLU A 113 8.75 -27.81 3.87
CA GLU A 113 9.68 -28.48 2.95
C GLU A 113 9.31 -29.96 2.71
N PRO A 114 9.19 -30.40 1.44
CA PRO A 114 9.19 -29.57 0.22
C PRO A 114 7.95 -28.66 0.13
N PRO A 115 8.00 -27.54 -0.61
CA PRO A 115 6.84 -26.67 -0.79
C PRO A 115 5.64 -27.47 -1.32
N PRO A 116 4.40 -27.15 -0.92
CA PRO A 116 3.23 -27.86 -1.40
C PRO A 116 3.20 -27.79 -2.93
N PRO A 117 2.85 -28.89 -3.64
CA PRO A 117 2.83 -28.91 -5.09
C PRO A 117 1.85 -27.85 -5.59
N ILE A 118 2.38 -26.75 -6.11
CA ILE A 118 1.59 -25.70 -6.72
C ILE A 118 1.13 -26.23 -8.07
N ASP A 119 -0.19 -26.32 -8.24
CA ASP A 119 -0.81 -26.82 -9.46
C ASP A 119 -0.78 -25.68 -10.51
N TYR A 120 0.41 -25.39 -11.05
CA TYR A 120 0.71 -24.21 -11.89
C TYR A 120 -0.28 -24.05 -13.05
N ALA A 121 -0.81 -25.15 -13.58
CA ALA A 121 -1.80 -25.13 -14.65
C ALA A 121 -3.12 -24.46 -14.24
N LYS A 122 -3.55 -24.61 -12.98
CA LYS A 122 -4.76 -23.97 -12.45
C LYS A 122 -4.52 -22.49 -12.19
N GLU A 123 -3.39 -22.13 -11.58
CA GLU A 123 -3.03 -20.73 -11.29
C GLU A 123 -2.84 -19.89 -12.55
N LEU A 124 -2.20 -20.44 -13.58
CA LEU A 124 -2.05 -19.75 -14.87
C LEU A 124 -3.40 -19.50 -15.55
N ARG A 125 -4.35 -20.44 -15.44
CA ARG A 125 -5.71 -20.26 -15.98
C ARG A 125 -6.50 -19.20 -15.22
N THR A 126 -6.41 -19.18 -13.89
CA THR A 126 -7.08 -18.15 -13.08
C THR A 126 -6.49 -16.77 -13.35
N ALA A 127 -5.16 -16.64 -13.38
CA ALA A 127 -4.46 -15.41 -13.70
C ALA A 127 -4.83 -14.90 -15.11
N ALA A 128 -4.83 -15.77 -16.12
CA ALA A 128 -5.24 -15.41 -17.47
C ALA A 128 -6.70 -14.92 -17.53
N GLY A 129 -7.60 -15.59 -16.79
CA GLY A 129 -9.00 -15.19 -16.68
C GLY A 129 -9.19 -13.80 -16.05
N GLU A 130 -8.39 -13.46 -15.04
CA GLU A 130 -8.42 -12.15 -14.39
C GLU A 130 -7.88 -11.03 -15.29
N VAL A 131 -6.75 -11.28 -15.96
CA VAL A 131 -6.18 -10.34 -16.94
C VAL A 131 -7.18 -10.06 -18.07
N ALA A 132 -7.86 -11.10 -18.57
CA ALA A 132 -8.91 -10.95 -19.59
C ALA A 132 -10.11 -10.12 -19.09
N LYS A 133 -10.57 -10.36 -17.86
CA LYS A 133 -11.64 -9.55 -17.22
C LYS A 133 -11.22 -8.09 -17.08
N TYR A 134 -9.97 -7.83 -16.66
CA TYR A 134 -9.42 -6.49 -16.53
C TYR A 134 -9.33 -5.78 -17.88
N GLY A 135 -8.82 -6.46 -18.91
CA GLY A 135 -8.78 -5.96 -20.30
C GLY A 135 -10.17 -5.57 -20.81
N LYS A 136 -11.18 -6.45 -20.60
CA LYS A 136 -12.58 -6.19 -20.97
C LYS A 136 -13.16 -4.97 -20.24
N ARG A 137 -12.87 -4.80 -18.95
CA ARG A 137 -13.30 -3.62 -18.16
C ARG A 137 -12.66 -2.34 -18.70
N LYS A 138 -11.36 -2.35 -19.00
CA LYS A 138 -10.62 -1.20 -19.54
C LYS A 138 -11.11 -0.82 -20.94
N ALA A 139 -11.37 -1.80 -21.80
CA ALA A 139 -11.94 -1.59 -23.12
C ALA A 139 -13.35 -0.97 -23.04
N LYS A 140 -14.26 -1.55 -22.23
CA LYS A 140 -15.59 -0.97 -21.99
C LYS A 140 -15.53 0.46 -21.44
N ALA A 141 -14.58 0.74 -20.54
CA ALA A 141 -14.38 2.09 -20.01
C ALA A 141 -13.93 3.09 -21.08
N LYS A 142 -13.05 2.67 -22.01
CA LYS A 142 -12.60 3.50 -23.15
C LYS A 142 -13.78 3.81 -24.09
N VAL A 143 -14.57 2.80 -24.45
CA VAL A 143 -15.78 2.98 -25.28
C VAL A 143 -16.78 3.93 -24.61
N ARG A 144 -17.08 3.73 -23.31
CA ARG A 144 -17.97 4.64 -22.56
C ARG A 144 -17.48 6.08 -22.53
N ARG A 145 -16.16 6.31 -22.46
CA ARG A 145 -15.58 7.67 -22.51
C ARG A 145 -15.80 8.31 -23.88
N GLU A 146 -15.57 7.58 -24.97
CA GLU A 146 -15.82 8.10 -26.32
C GLU A 146 -17.31 8.39 -26.56
N VAL A 147 -18.21 7.48 -26.17
CA VAL A 147 -19.66 7.71 -26.26
C VAL A 147 -20.08 8.96 -25.45
N ARG A 148 -19.54 9.15 -24.24
CA ARG A 148 -19.80 10.36 -23.44
C ARG A 148 -19.30 11.64 -24.11
N LYS A 149 -18.15 11.61 -24.78
CA LYS A 149 -17.64 12.78 -25.54
C LYS A 149 -18.56 13.12 -26.70
N VAL A 150 -18.99 12.13 -27.47
CA VAL A 150 -19.92 12.32 -28.60
C VAL A 150 -21.26 12.85 -28.08
N LYS A 151 -21.86 12.23 -27.05
CA LYS A 151 -23.11 12.70 -26.44
C LYS A 151 -22.99 14.14 -25.91
N LYS A 152 -21.85 14.50 -25.32
CA LYS A 152 -21.58 15.87 -24.87
C LYS A 152 -21.50 16.86 -26.04
N LYS A 153 -20.89 16.48 -27.17
CA LYS A 153 -20.86 17.32 -28.38
C LYS A 153 -22.27 17.56 -28.91
N VAL A 154 -23.06 16.49 -29.09
CA VAL A 154 -24.45 16.59 -29.55
C VAL A 154 -25.30 17.46 -28.61
N ARG A 155 -25.18 17.26 -27.29
CA ARG A 155 -25.88 18.11 -26.32
C ARG A 155 -25.44 19.57 -26.40
N ASN A 156 -24.16 19.83 -26.55
CA ASN A 156 -23.64 21.21 -26.69
C ASN A 156 -24.10 21.87 -27.98
N GLU A 157 -24.21 21.13 -29.09
CA GLU A 157 -24.75 21.61 -30.36
C GLU A 157 -26.26 21.88 -30.27
N ALA A 158 -27.03 20.97 -29.66
CA ALA A 158 -28.47 21.16 -29.45
C ALA A 158 -28.77 22.34 -28.50
N MET A 159 -27.93 22.57 -27.48
CA MET A 159 -28.07 23.71 -26.57
C MET A 159 -27.46 25.01 -27.11
N ARG A 160 -26.81 24.98 -28.28
CA ARG A 160 -26.17 26.15 -28.90
C ARG A 160 -27.16 27.29 -29.21
N PRO A 161 -28.36 27.05 -29.77
CA PRO A 161 -29.37 28.10 -29.96
C PRO A 161 -29.89 28.66 -28.63
N VAL A 162 -30.19 27.82 -27.64
CA VAL A 162 -30.63 28.26 -26.31
C VAL A 162 -29.56 29.13 -25.64
N ALA A 163 -28.29 28.72 -25.72
CA ALA A 163 -27.17 29.49 -25.22
C ALA A 163 -26.94 30.80 -26.01
N ALA A 164 -27.32 30.87 -27.29
CA ALA A 164 -27.28 32.09 -28.06
C ALA A 164 -28.38 33.07 -27.58
N VAL A 165 -29.61 32.60 -27.39
CA VAL A 165 -30.72 33.41 -26.85
C VAL A 165 -30.42 33.92 -25.43
N LEU A 166 -29.86 33.07 -24.56
CA LEU A 166 -29.43 33.50 -23.23
C LEU A 166 -28.31 34.54 -23.28
N ARG A 167 -27.36 34.41 -24.22
CA ARG A 167 -26.30 35.40 -24.43
C ARG A 167 -26.86 36.73 -24.94
N THR A 168 -27.83 36.72 -25.84
CA THR A 168 -28.48 37.94 -26.34
C THR A 168 -29.36 38.59 -25.28
N ALA A 169 -30.10 37.81 -24.51
CA ALA A 169 -30.91 38.31 -23.39
C ALA A 169 -30.02 38.96 -22.31
N TRP A 170 -28.89 38.33 -21.98
CA TRP A 170 -27.92 38.91 -21.07
C TRP A 170 -27.31 40.20 -21.62
N ALA A 171 -26.91 40.22 -22.90
CA ALA A 171 -26.37 41.41 -23.56
C ALA A 171 -27.37 42.59 -23.61
N MET A 172 -28.67 42.31 -23.77
CA MET A 172 -29.72 43.34 -23.69
C MET A 172 -29.90 43.86 -22.26
N GLN A 173 -29.83 42.98 -21.26
CA GLN A 173 -29.95 43.36 -19.85
C GLN A 173 -28.70 44.11 -19.33
N SER A 174 -27.51 43.84 -19.89
CA SER A 174 -26.25 44.50 -19.55
C SER A 174 -25.95 45.74 -20.39
N GLY A 175 -26.91 46.24 -21.17
CA GLY A 175 -26.76 47.50 -21.92
C GLY A 175 -25.78 47.43 -23.12
N GLY A 176 -25.63 46.26 -23.75
CA GLY A 176 -24.79 46.09 -24.94
C GLY A 176 -23.30 45.88 -24.64
N VAL A 177 -22.91 45.71 -23.37
CA VAL A 177 -21.55 45.32 -23.02
C VAL A 177 -21.38 43.84 -23.33
N GLU A 178 -20.72 43.52 -24.46
CA GLU A 178 -20.30 42.14 -24.75
C GLU A 178 -19.50 41.62 -23.55
N PRO A 179 -19.74 40.37 -23.08
CA PRO A 179 -18.92 39.79 -22.05
C PRO A 179 -17.50 39.76 -22.59
N VAL A 180 -16.59 40.50 -21.92
CA VAL A 180 -15.18 40.59 -22.29
C VAL A 180 -14.69 39.16 -22.54
N LYS A 181 -14.45 38.81 -23.82
CA LYS A 181 -13.76 37.57 -24.16
C LYS A 181 -12.48 37.63 -23.37
N ALA A 182 -12.37 36.82 -22.31
CA ALA A 182 -11.17 36.75 -21.50
C ALA A 182 -10.01 36.52 -22.47
N SER A 183 -9.27 37.59 -22.77
CA SER A 183 -8.21 37.54 -23.74
C SER A 183 -7.24 36.53 -23.17
N ARG A 184 -7.02 35.47 -23.94
CA ARG A 184 -6.11 34.41 -23.57
C ARG A 184 -4.75 35.09 -23.43
N ARG A 185 -4.37 35.48 -22.20
CA ARG A 185 -3.12 36.18 -21.91
C ARG A 185 -2.02 35.44 -22.67
N ARG A 186 -1.43 36.10 -23.67
CA ARG A 186 -0.22 35.57 -24.31
C ARG A 186 0.79 35.39 -23.18
N PRO A 187 1.30 34.17 -22.93
CA PRO A 187 2.33 33.99 -21.92
C PRO A 187 3.52 34.87 -22.32
N ALA A 188 4.01 35.68 -21.39
CA ALA A 188 5.20 36.49 -21.58
C ALA A 188 6.36 35.62 -22.08
N PRO A 189 7.28 36.16 -22.91
CA PRO A 189 8.47 35.44 -23.34
C PRO A 189 9.22 34.94 -22.11
N LYS A 190 9.35 33.61 -22.01
CA LYS A 190 10.01 32.97 -20.86
C LYS A 190 11.48 33.39 -20.87
N PRO A 191 12.07 33.77 -19.72
CA PRO A 191 13.51 34.01 -19.64
C PRO A 191 14.26 32.75 -20.08
N PRO A 192 15.50 32.89 -20.59
CA PRO A 192 16.31 31.75 -21.02
C PRO A 192 16.36 30.73 -19.89
N LYS A 193 15.94 29.49 -20.19
CA LYS A 193 15.91 28.41 -19.21
C LYS A 193 17.35 28.03 -18.88
N THR A 194 17.86 28.54 -17.76
CA THR A 194 18.99 27.92 -17.08
C THR A 194 18.62 26.45 -16.82
N PRO A 195 19.43 25.48 -17.25
CA PRO A 195 19.14 24.09 -16.97
C PRO A 195 19.06 23.88 -15.45
N PRO A 196 18.08 23.09 -14.97
CA PRO A 196 17.93 22.86 -13.54
C PRO A 196 19.19 22.18 -12.99
N VAL A 197 19.49 22.40 -11.71
CA VAL A 197 20.65 21.79 -11.02
C VAL A 197 20.69 20.26 -11.18
N SER A 198 19.53 19.62 -11.35
CA SER A 198 19.41 18.19 -11.67
C SER A 198 20.03 17.79 -13.01
N ALA A 199 19.97 18.65 -14.03
CA ALA A 199 20.61 18.41 -15.32
C ALA A 199 22.14 18.43 -15.21
N TYR A 200 22.69 19.33 -14.39
CA TYR A 200 24.12 19.34 -14.08
C TYR A 200 24.54 18.09 -13.29
N ARG A 201 23.80 17.71 -12.25
CA ARG A 201 24.08 16.47 -11.48
C ARG A 201 24.11 15.22 -12.36
N LYS A 202 23.17 15.11 -13.29
CA LYS A 202 23.11 14.01 -14.26
C LYS A 202 24.29 14.01 -15.23
N ALA A 203 24.74 15.19 -15.69
CA ALA A 203 25.90 15.32 -16.56
C ALA A 203 27.22 14.91 -15.87
N TYR A 204 27.34 15.18 -14.57
CA TYR A 204 28.51 14.82 -13.76
C TYR A 204 28.41 13.46 -13.06
N GLY A 205 27.36 12.66 -13.34
CA GLY A 205 27.19 11.33 -12.73
C GLY A 205 26.95 11.33 -11.22
N VAL A 206 26.62 12.49 -10.63
CA VAL A 206 26.38 12.63 -9.19
C VAL A 206 24.95 12.18 -8.88
N GLN A 207 24.80 11.15 -8.04
CA GLN A 207 23.49 10.72 -7.56
C GLN A 207 22.78 11.87 -6.84
N ALA A 208 21.46 11.96 -7.00
CA ALA A 208 20.69 12.97 -6.29
C ALA A 208 20.79 12.68 -4.77
N PRO A 209 21.12 13.67 -3.93
CA PRO A 209 21.10 13.48 -2.49
C PRO A 209 19.68 13.09 -2.08
N GLU A 210 19.58 12.06 -1.25
CA GLU A 210 18.32 11.72 -0.62
C GLU A 210 17.79 12.96 0.11
N LYS A 211 16.47 13.16 0.01
CA LYS A 211 15.85 14.33 0.61
C LYS A 211 15.98 14.19 2.13
N GLY A 212 16.90 14.96 2.72
CA GLY A 212 17.10 14.97 4.16
C GLY A 212 15.83 15.34 4.94
N PRO A 213 15.81 15.08 6.25
CA PRO A 213 14.69 15.43 7.10
C PRO A 213 14.39 16.93 7.00
N LYS A 214 13.11 17.30 7.08
CA LYS A 214 12.68 18.70 6.97
C LYS A 214 13.11 19.53 8.17
N CYS A 215 13.10 18.93 9.36
CA CYS A 215 13.63 19.54 10.56
C CYS A 215 14.96 18.88 10.92
N LEU A 216 16.03 19.68 10.91
CA LEU A 216 17.37 19.23 11.24
C LEU A 216 17.56 19.01 12.75
N ALA A 217 16.71 19.60 13.60
CA ALA A 217 16.79 19.44 15.06
C ALA A 217 16.16 18.13 15.56
N CYS A 218 15.04 17.72 14.95
CA CYS A 218 14.28 16.52 15.34
C CYS A 218 14.42 15.35 14.36
N GLU A 219 15.14 15.53 13.25
CA GLU A 219 15.19 14.57 12.13
C GLU A 219 13.79 14.06 11.70
N ASP A 220 12.79 14.96 11.75
CA ASP A 220 11.36 14.67 11.53
C ASP A 220 10.69 13.70 12.52
N SER A 221 11.35 13.29 13.61
CA SER A 221 10.74 12.48 14.67
C SER A 221 9.71 13.25 15.51
N GLY A 222 9.82 14.59 15.54
CA GLY A 222 9.05 15.45 16.44
C GLY A 222 9.53 15.45 17.89
N GLN A 223 10.57 14.68 18.22
CA GLN A 223 11.13 14.58 19.57
C GLN A 223 12.66 14.58 19.53
N ILE A 224 13.28 15.36 20.40
CA ILE A 224 14.72 15.30 20.62
C ILE A 224 14.94 14.19 21.65
N THR A 225 15.50 13.06 21.21
CA THR A 225 15.75 11.90 22.07
C THR A 225 17.16 11.97 22.64
N ALA A 226 17.26 12.28 23.94
CA ALA A 226 18.44 12.04 24.77
C ALA A 226 18.19 10.77 25.61
N PRO A 227 19.23 10.02 26.05
CA PRO A 227 19.03 8.82 26.86
C PRO A 227 18.23 9.15 28.14
N GLY A 228 16.99 8.65 28.20
CA GLY A 228 16.07 8.80 29.34
C GLY A 228 15.12 10.01 29.29
N ILE A 229 15.21 10.90 28.29
CA ILE A 229 14.33 12.07 28.18
C ILE A 229 13.93 12.31 26.73
N SER A 230 12.63 12.28 26.44
CA SER A 230 12.06 12.72 25.16
C SER A 230 11.44 14.12 25.34
N VAL A 231 12.04 15.12 24.69
CA VAL A 231 11.51 16.49 24.67
C VAL A 231 10.85 16.75 23.32
N PRO A 232 9.60 17.24 23.25
CA PRO A 232 8.98 17.61 21.98
C PRO A 232 9.81 18.70 21.30
N CYS A 233 10.03 18.56 19.99
CA CYS A 233 10.78 19.55 19.24
C CYS A 233 9.96 20.84 19.13
N THR A 234 10.58 21.97 19.43
CA THR A 234 9.95 23.30 19.36
C THR A 234 10.03 23.93 17.97
N GLU A 235 10.90 23.42 17.09
CA GLU A 235 11.06 23.92 15.72
C GLU A 235 10.15 23.23 14.70
N CYS A 236 9.64 22.04 15.05
CA CYS A 236 8.82 21.21 14.17
C CYS A 236 7.55 20.81 14.94
N ASP A 237 6.36 21.00 14.35
CA ASP A 237 5.11 20.47 14.95
C ASP A 237 5.10 18.92 15.01
N GLY A 238 6.11 18.29 14.42
CA GLY A 238 6.31 16.86 14.40
C GLY A 238 5.42 16.13 13.38
N PRO A 239 5.69 14.84 13.16
CA PRO A 239 4.94 14.02 12.21
C PRO A 239 3.49 13.81 12.67
N ALA A 240 3.25 13.80 13.99
CA ALA A 240 1.92 13.66 14.57
C ALA A 240 1.00 14.85 14.24
N ALA A 241 1.48 16.09 14.40
CA ALA A 241 0.68 17.26 14.04
C ALA A 241 0.47 17.38 12.52
N ALA A 242 1.48 17.01 11.72
CA ALA A 242 1.32 16.95 10.26
C ALA A 242 0.26 15.92 9.83
N ALA A 243 0.19 14.77 10.50
CA ALA A 243 -0.83 13.76 10.27
C ALA A 243 -2.23 14.25 10.68
N LEU A 244 -2.35 14.93 11.82
CA LEU A 244 -3.60 15.55 12.27
C LEU A 244 -4.09 16.63 11.30
N ALA A 245 -3.22 17.56 10.88
CA ALA A 245 -3.56 18.56 9.87
C ALA A 245 -3.97 17.92 8.52
N ALA A 246 -3.35 16.82 8.13
CA ALA A 246 -3.75 16.07 6.94
C ALA A 246 -5.11 15.37 7.10
N ALA A 247 -5.38 14.83 8.29
CA ALA A 247 -6.67 14.23 8.64
C ALA A 247 -7.77 15.29 8.67
N GLU A 248 -7.52 16.47 9.24
CA GLU A 248 -8.43 17.61 9.24
C GLU A 248 -8.73 18.08 7.82
N ARG A 249 -7.72 18.25 6.96
CA ARG A 249 -7.95 18.60 5.53
C ARG A 249 -8.73 17.53 4.77
N ARG A 250 -8.66 16.25 5.18
CA ARG A 250 -9.48 15.18 4.59
C ARG A 250 -10.90 15.23 5.13
N ALA A 251 -11.07 15.45 6.44
CA ALA A 251 -12.36 15.63 7.07
C ALA A 251 -13.09 16.86 6.53
N GLU A 252 -12.38 17.97 6.32
CA GLU A 252 -12.91 19.20 5.73
C GLU A 252 -13.33 18.98 4.27
N ARG A 253 -12.53 18.26 3.48
CA ARG A 253 -12.93 17.83 2.12
C ARG A 253 -14.14 16.91 2.12
N ALA A 254 -14.31 16.07 3.14
CA ALA A 254 -15.49 15.22 3.28
C ALA A 254 -16.73 16.03 3.69
N ARG A 255 -16.58 17.01 4.59
CA ARG A 255 -17.65 17.94 5.01
C ARG A 255 -18.09 18.86 3.87
N GLN A 256 -17.15 19.31 3.02
CA GLN A 256 -17.46 20.17 1.88
C GLN A 256 -18.24 19.46 0.76
N GLY A 257 -18.40 18.13 0.85
CA GLY A 257 -19.18 17.36 -0.11
C GLY A 257 -18.62 17.43 -1.53
N LYS A 258 -19.16 16.60 -2.43
CA LYS A 258 -18.67 16.47 -3.81
C LYS A 258 -19.17 17.59 -4.74
N ASP A 259 -19.90 18.57 -4.20
CA ASP A 259 -20.73 19.48 -4.98
C ASP A 259 -20.22 20.93 -5.03
N GLU A 260 -19.31 21.35 -4.15
CA GLU A 260 -18.66 22.66 -4.28
C GLU A 260 -17.27 22.56 -4.90
N ARG A 261 -17.24 22.31 -6.21
CA ARG A 261 -16.09 22.66 -7.04
C ARG A 261 -16.06 24.19 -7.17
N ARG A 262 -15.62 24.90 -6.12
CA ARG A 262 -15.42 26.35 -6.15
C ARG A 262 -14.49 26.72 -7.32
N PRO A 263 -14.88 27.67 -8.18
CA PRO A 263 -13.98 28.19 -9.21
C PRO A 263 -12.85 28.95 -8.51
N ALA A 264 -11.61 28.64 -8.90
CA ALA A 264 -10.42 29.31 -8.41
C ALA A 264 -10.53 30.83 -8.65
N THR A 265 -10.61 31.59 -7.56
CA THR A 265 -10.40 33.03 -7.57
C THR A 265 -8.91 33.32 -7.69
N SER A 266 -8.56 33.95 -8.81
CA SER A 266 -7.29 34.63 -9.02
C SER A 266 -7.14 35.82 -8.08
N LYS A 267 -5.99 35.94 -7.42
CA LYS A 267 -5.30 37.21 -7.19
C LYS A 267 -3.93 37.10 -7.83
#